data_AF-A0A7S0MHB2-F1
#
_entry.id   AF-A0A7S0MHB2-F1
#
_cell.length_a   1.000
_cell.length_b   1.000
_cell.length_c   1.000
_cell.angle_alpha   90.00
_cell.angle_beta   90.00
_cell.angle_gamma   90.00
#
_symmetry.space_group_name_H-M   'P 1'
#
loop_
_entity.id
_entity.type
_entity.pdbx_description
1 polymer ?
#
loop_
_entity_poly.entity_id
_entity_poly.type
_entity_poly.pdbx_seq_one_letter_code
_entity_poly.pdbx_strand_id
1 'polypeptide(L)'
;RVVAACRRFAPAEPQVWMQALQAVPAMPQVPGEALEEILVGIEQHALLPPLVVLQTLAGCSHVTLGSVKAYVTRHLLKEAAAMASDARITAQYRDATAAMRADMHRLKTRATLFQARTCAACGQTLDLPSVHFRCTHQGQAGSFHKRCLGDRDSDCPLCAPDFARLRLAAAASASASSSHLSESFFRQLHGARDGESRFDTIADFFGRGLLA
;
A
#
# COMPACT_ATOMS: atom_id res chain seq x y z
N ARG A 1 30.20 25.15 12.01
CA ARG A 1 30.75 23.89 12.56
C ARG A 1 29.67 22.81 12.74
N VAL A 2 28.50 23.13 13.30
CA VAL A 2 27.38 22.17 13.48
C VAL A 2 26.89 21.61 12.14
N VAL A 3 26.56 22.45 11.16
CA VAL A 3 26.12 22.02 9.82
C VAL A 3 27.14 21.13 9.10
N ALA A 4 28.44 21.42 9.22
CA ALA A 4 29.49 20.60 8.63
C ALA A 4 29.58 19.20 9.28
N ALA A 5 29.29 19.10 10.59
CA ALA A 5 29.19 17.82 11.26
C ALA A 5 27.90 17.09 10.83
N CYS A 6 26.77 17.77 10.72
CA CYS A 6 25.53 17.21 10.19
C CYS A 6 25.74 16.62 8.80
N ARG A 7 26.37 17.33 7.85
CA ARG A 7 26.70 16.80 6.52
C ARG A 7 27.54 15.52 6.57
N ARG A 8 28.47 15.42 7.51
CA ARG A 8 29.38 14.28 7.63
C ARG A 8 28.70 13.04 8.24
N PHE A 9 27.82 13.24 9.21
CA PHE A 9 27.19 12.15 9.97
C PHE A 9 25.76 11.82 9.51
N ALA A 10 25.08 12.71 8.79
CA ALA A 10 23.73 12.50 8.27
C ALA A 10 23.53 11.21 7.45
N PRO A 11 24.50 10.75 6.62
CA PRO A 11 24.32 9.50 5.88
C PRO A 11 24.27 8.26 6.78
N ALA A 12 24.90 8.31 7.96
CA ALA A 12 24.93 7.21 8.92
C ALA A 12 23.83 7.35 9.98
N GLU A 13 23.58 8.58 10.44
CA GLU A 13 22.61 8.89 11.48
C GLU A 13 21.86 10.19 11.14
N PRO A 14 20.70 10.09 10.46
CA PRO A 14 19.89 11.26 10.11
C PRO A 14 19.40 12.07 11.32
N GLN A 15 19.31 11.44 12.50
CA GLN A 15 18.89 12.06 13.77
C GLN A 15 19.78 13.24 14.19
N VAL A 16 20.99 13.35 13.65
CA VAL A 16 21.90 14.48 13.89
C VAL A 16 21.29 15.81 13.46
N TRP A 17 20.39 15.84 12.47
CA TRP A 17 19.64 17.05 12.09
C TRP A 17 18.64 17.50 13.16
N MET A 18 17.99 16.55 13.84
CA MET A 18 17.10 16.82 14.97
C MET A 18 17.88 17.42 16.14
N GLN A 19 19.03 16.83 16.47
CA GLN A 19 19.92 17.33 17.52
C GLN A 19 20.45 18.73 17.18
N ALA A 20 20.78 18.98 15.91
CA ALA A 20 21.22 20.29 15.45
C ALA A 20 20.14 21.35 15.65
N LEU A 21 18.87 21.04 15.33
CA LEU A 21 17.74 21.93 15.56
C LEU A 21 17.53 22.20 17.07
N GLN A 22 17.62 21.17 17.91
CA GLN A 22 17.48 21.32 19.37
C GLN A 22 18.60 22.17 19.99
N ALA A 23 19.76 22.25 19.35
CA ALA A 23 20.86 23.09 19.80
C ALA A 23 20.72 24.58 19.39
N VAL A 24 19.86 24.90 18.40
CA VAL A 24 19.67 26.28 17.90
C VAL A 24 19.27 27.28 19.01
N PRO A 25 18.33 26.99 19.93
CA PRO A 25 17.95 27.93 20.98
C PRO A 25 19.09 28.28 21.96
N ALA A 26 20.05 27.38 22.14
CA ALA A 26 21.21 27.59 23.01
C ALA A 26 22.33 28.41 22.34
N MET A 27 22.24 28.67 21.04
CA MET A 27 23.24 29.43 20.30
C MET A 27 22.91 30.94 20.33
N PRO A 28 23.92 31.82 20.52
CA PRO A 28 23.71 33.26 20.56
C PRO A 28 23.32 33.85 19.20
N GLN A 29 23.78 33.23 18.10
CA GLN A 29 23.35 33.55 16.74
C GLN A 29 23.46 32.32 15.84
N VAL A 30 22.52 32.19 14.89
CA VAL A 30 22.56 31.18 13.84
C VAL A 30 22.42 31.87 12.49
N PRO A 31 23.38 31.70 11.55
CA PRO A 31 23.25 32.21 10.20
C PRO A 31 22.00 31.64 9.51
N GLY A 32 21.28 32.47 8.74
CA GLY A 32 20.06 32.05 8.04
C GLY A 32 20.27 30.85 7.11
N GLU A 33 21.39 30.81 6.38
CA GLU A 33 21.78 29.70 5.51
C GLU A 33 21.97 28.39 6.28
N ALA A 34 22.55 28.46 7.48
CA ALA A 34 22.77 27.29 8.32
C ALA A 34 21.45 26.72 8.87
N LEU A 35 20.50 27.60 9.20
CA LEU A 35 19.17 27.18 9.63
C LEU A 35 18.37 26.57 8.47
N GLU A 36 18.41 27.19 7.30
CA GLU A 36 17.74 26.67 6.10
C GLU A 36 18.24 25.27 5.77
N GLU A 37 19.54 25.04 5.86
CA GLU A 37 20.12 23.74 5.60
C GLU A 37 19.69 22.67 6.62
N ILE A 38 19.60 23.02 7.91
CA ILE A 38 19.07 22.12 8.94
C ILE A 38 17.61 21.77 8.64
N LEU A 39 16.79 22.76 8.26
CA LEU A 39 15.39 22.55 7.91
C LEU A 39 15.24 21.66 6.67
N VAL A 40 16.10 21.83 5.66
CA VAL A 40 16.14 20.96 4.47
C VAL A 40 16.55 19.53 4.83
N GLY A 41 17.55 19.35 5.71
CA GLY A 41 17.93 18.02 6.19
C GLY A 41 16.80 17.31 6.94
N ILE A 42 16.05 18.05 7.75
CA ILE A 42 14.85 17.53 8.44
C ILE A 42 13.75 17.17 7.43
N GLU A 43 13.53 18.02 6.42
CA GLU A 43 12.54 17.81 5.36
C GLU A 43 12.85 16.56 4.52
N GLN A 44 14.11 16.37 4.14
CA GLN A 44 14.56 15.26 3.29
C GLN A 44 14.44 13.90 3.98
N HIS A 45 14.66 13.85 5.29
CA HIS A 45 14.63 12.63 6.08
C HIS A 45 13.32 12.46 6.89
N ALA A 46 12.32 13.32 6.66
CA ALA A 46 11.02 13.30 7.34
C ALA A 46 11.11 13.16 8.88
N LEU A 47 12.11 13.82 9.49
CA LEU A 47 12.50 13.55 10.89
C LEU A 47 11.56 14.17 11.92
N LEU A 48 10.94 15.31 11.58
CA LEU A 48 10.11 16.07 12.50
C LEU A 48 8.90 16.68 11.79
N PRO A 49 7.72 16.66 12.41
CA PRO A 49 6.58 17.45 11.96
C PRO A 49 6.89 18.96 12.03
N PRO A 50 6.35 19.80 11.11
CA PRO A 50 6.55 21.24 11.12
C PRO A 50 6.17 21.91 12.44
N LEU A 51 5.15 21.38 13.11
CA LEU A 51 4.69 21.89 14.40
C LEU A 51 5.78 21.77 15.47
N VAL A 52 6.47 20.63 15.52
CA VAL A 52 7.56 20.39 16.49
C VAL A 52 8.74 21.30 16.19
N VAL A 53 9.05 21.51 14.90
CA VAL A 53 10.09 22.45 14.47
C VAL A 53 9.75 23.88 14.91
N LEU A 54 8.50 24.33 14.68
CA LEU A 54 8.04 25.65 15.11
C LEU A 54 8.07 25.82 16.63
N GLN A 55 7.65 24.80 17.39
CA GLN A 55 7.71 24.82 18.85
C GLN A 55 9.14 24.92 19.37
N THR A 56 10.07 24.20 18.74
CA THR A 56 11.50 24.23 19.11
C THR A 56 12.11 25.62 18.85
N LEU A 57 11.70 26.28 17.77
CA LEU A 57 12.20 27.59 17.38
C LEU A 57 11.44 28.77 18.02
N ALA A 58 10.28 28.54 18.62
CA ALA A 58 9.43 29.59 19.20
C ALA A 58 10.11 30.37 20.34
N GLY A 59 11.05 29.75 21.05
CA GLY A 59 11.83 30.38 22.12
C GLY A 59 13.03 31.20 21.64
N CYS A 60 13.35 31.19 20.34
CA CYS A 60 14.54 31.85 19.81
C CYS A 60 14.24 33.30 19.43
N SER A 61 14.81 34.27 20.16
CA SER A 61 14.70 35.70 19.85
C SER A 61 15.38 36.11 18.54
N HIS A 62 16.29 35.29 18.02
CA HIS A 62 17.09 35.56 16.82
C HIS A 62 16.58 34.86 15.55
N VAL A 63 15.51 34.05 15.64
CA VAL A 63 14.90 33.37 14.48
C VAL A 63 13.59 34.06 14.15
N THR A 64 13.44 34.47 12.89
CA THR A 64 12.20 35.10 12.41
C THR A 64 11.29 34.06 11.77
N LEU A 65 9.97 34.29 11.85
CA LEU A 65 8.98 33.46 11.15
C LEU A 65 9.24 33.39 9.63
N GLY A 66 9.79 34.48 9.05
CA GLY A 66 10.17 34.52 7.64
C GLY A 66 11.16 33.42 7.24
N SER A 67 12.11 33.10 8.12
CA SER A 67 13.14 32.07 7.91
C SER A 67 12.56 30.64 7.85
N VAL A 68 11.41 30.40 8.47
CA VAL A 68 10.78 29.07 8.56
C VAL A 68 9.55 28.95 7.64
N LYS A 69 8.99 30.07 7.18
CA LYS A 69 7.78 30.13 6.33
C LYS A 69 7.89 29.27 5.08
N ALA A 70 9.04 29.32 4.39
CA ALA A 70 9.24 28.56 3.16
C ALA A 70 9.20 27.04 3.41
N TYR A 71 9.86 26.58 4.47
CA TYR A 71 9.85 25.18 4.90
C TYR A 71 8.43 24.70 5.24
N VAL A 72 7.70 25.43 6.09
CA VAL A 72 6.32 25.05 6.48
C VAL A 72 5.40 25.03 5.27
N THR A 73 5.51 26.02 4.39
CA THR A 73 4.68 26.10 3.18
C THR A 73 4.92 24.91 2.26
N ARG A 74 6.19 24.56 1.99
CA ARG A 74 6.53 23.37 1.17
C ARG A 74 6.01 22.09 1.79
N HIS A 75 6.20 21.91 3.10
CA HIS A 75 5.73 20.70 3.78
C HIS A 75 4.20 20.59 3.74
N LEU A 76 3.46 21.67 4.00
CA LEU A 76 1.99 21.66 3.92
C LEU A 76 1.48 21.38 2.51
N LEU A 77 2.13 21.94 1.47
CA LEU A 77 1.78 21.66 0.08
C LEU A 77 2.03 20.19 -0.29
N LYS A 78 3.14 19.62 0.18
CA LYS A 78 3.47 18.20 -0.01
C LYS A 78 2.42 17.29 0.66
N GLU A 79 2.06 17.58 1.90
CA GLU A 79 1.01 16.84 2.64
C GLU A 79 -0.35 16.95 1.95
N ALA A 80 -0.76 18.16 1.55
CA ALA A 80 -2.02 18.35 0.85
C ALA A 80 -2.08 17.58 -0.48
N ALA A 81 -0.96 17.51 -1.21
CA ALA A 81 -0.87 16.71 -2.43
C ALA A 81 -0.97 15.20 -2.15
N ALA A 82 -0.31 14.71 -1.09
CA ALA A 82 -0.41 13.31 -0.66
C ALA A 82 -1.86 12.96 -0.26
N MET A 83 -2.51 13.79 0.56
CA MET A 83 -3.91 13.63 0.95
C MET A 83 -4.85 13.57 -0.26
N ALA A 84 -4.64 14.43 -1.27
CA ALA A 84 -5.44 14.43 -2.48
C ALA A 84 -5.23 13.14 -3.31
N SER A 85 -4.01 12.63 -3.37
CA SER A 85 -3.68 11.35 -4.01
C SER A 85 -4.37 10.18 -3.30
N ASP A 86 -4.27 10.12 -1.97
CA ASP A 86 -4.89 9.06 -1.17
C ASP A 86 -6.41 9.06 -1.28
N ALA A 87 -7.02 10.25 -1.27
CA ALA A 87 -8.46 10.41 -1.48
C ALA A 87 -8.90 9.88 -2.86
N ARG A 88 -8.12 10.16 -3.91
CA ARG A 88 -8.37 9.65 -5.26
C ARG A 88 -8.28 8.13 -5.33
N ILE A 89 -7.22 7.55 -4.77
CA ILE A 89 -7.02 6.09 -4.74
C ILE A 89 -8.15 5.42 -3.96
N THR A 90 -8.53 5.99 -2.82
CA THR A 90 -9.64 5.49 -2.00
C THR A 90 -10.96 5.51 -2.77
N ALA A 91 -11.26 6.58 -3.51
CA ALA A 91 -12.45 6.66 -4.35
C ALA A 91 -12.44 5.56 -5.44
N GLN A 92 -11.32 5.37 -6.13
CA GLN A 92 -11.18 4.32 -7.15
C GLN A 92 -11.43 2.92 -6.59
N TYR A 93 -10.87 2.60 -5.42
CA TYR A 93 -11.11 1.31 -4.77
C TYR A 93 -12.55 1.13 -4.32
N ARG A 94 -13.22 2.19 -3.85
CA ARG A 94 -14.64 2.16 -3.49
C ARG A 94 -15.51 1.86 -4.71
N ASP A 95 -15.27 2.53 -5.83
CA ASP A 95 -16.01 2.34 -7.07
C ASP A 95 -15.81 0.92 -7.62
N ALA A 96 -14.56 0.45 -7.67
CA ALA A 96 -14.23 -0.91 -8.09
C ALA A 96 -14.90 -1.97 -7.19
N THR A 97 -14.89 -1.75 -5.87
CA THR A 97 -15.55 -2.66 -4.92
C THR A 97 -17.07 -2.65 -5.10
N ALA A 98 -17.67 -1.49 -5.31
CA ALA A 98 -19.11 -1.36 -5.56
C ALA A 98 -19.51 -2.08 -6.85
N ALA A 99 -18.75 -1.89 -7.94
CA ALA A 99 -18.95 -2.60 -9.20
C ALA A 99 -18.84 -4.12 -9.02
N MET A 100 -17.81 -4.59 -8.31
CA MET A 100 -17.62 -6.02 -8.05
C MET A 100 -18.75 -6.61 -7.20
N ARG A 101 -19.26 -5.89 -6.21
CA ARG A 101 -20.44 -6.31 -5.43
C ARG A 101 -21.71 -6.36 -6.27
N ALA A 102 -21.92 -5.39 -7.15
CA ALA A 102 -23.05 -5.37 -8.07
C ALA A 102 -22.97 -6.57 -9.04
N ASP A 103 -21.78 -6.88 -9.55
CA ASP A 103 -21.53 -8.05 -10.39
C ASP A 103 -21.78 -9.36 -9.65
N MET A 104 -21.31 -9.50 -8.42
CA MET A 104 -21.62 -10.66 -7.57
C MET A 104 -23.14 -10.82 -7.36
N HIS A 105 -23.85 -9.72 -7.13
CA HIS A 105 -25.31 -9.76 -6.97
C HIS A 105 -26.00 -10.16 -8.28
N ARG A 106 -25.61 -9.57 -9.42
CA ARG A 106 -26.11 -9.92 -10.76
C ARG A 106 -25.92 -11.40 -11.03
N LEU A 107 -24.73 -11.92 -10.75
CA LEU A 107 -24.42 -13.34 -10.88
C LEU A 107 -25.35 -14.15 -9.96
N LYS A 108 -25.58 -13.80 -8.70
CA LYS A 108 -26.49 -14.58 -7.83
C LYS A 108 -27.95 -14.58 -8.28
N THR A 109 -28.47 -13.48 -8.82
CA THR A 109 -29.92 -13.30 -9.01
C THR A 109 -30.40 -13.40 -10.45
N ARG A 110 -29.53 -13.24 -11.45
CA ARG A 110 -29.93 -13.24 -12.86
C ARG A 110 -29.47 -14.50 -13.59
N ALA A 111 -30.36 -15.01 -14.44
CA ALA A 111 -30.01 -16.06 -15.40
C ALA A 111 -28.98 -15.53 -16.40
N THR A 112 -28.07 -16.40 -16.85
CA THR A 112 -27.07 -16.09 -17.87
C THR A 112 -27.35 -16.92 -19.10
N LEU A 113 -27.42 -16.26 -20.26
CA LEU A 113 -27.59 -16.93 -21.54
C LEU A 113 -26.23 -17.47 -22.01
N PHE A 114 -26.18 -18.75 -22.29
CA PHE A 114 -25.01 -19.40 -22.88
C PHE A 114 -25.21 -19.49 -24.39
N GLN A 115 -24.44 -18.72 -25.15
CA GLN A 115 -24.50 -18.70 -26.62
C GLN A 115 -23.28 -19.39 -27.28
N ALA A 116 -22.39 -19.97 -26.48
CA ALA A 116 -21.20 -20.63 -26.99
C ALA A 116 -21.58 -21.84 -27.86
N ARG A 117 -21.02 -21.89 -29.06
CA ARG A 117 -21.26 -22.95 -30.05
C ARG A 117 -20.11 -23.94 -30.18
N THR A 118 -18.98 -23.66 -29.54
CA THR A 118 -17.76 -24.48 -29.60
C THR A 118 -17.29 -24.87 -28.19
N CYS A 119 -16.71 -26.06 -28.09
CA CYS A 119 -16.13 -26.57 -26.86
C CYS A 119 -14.79 -25.87 -26.60
N ALA A 120 -14.60 -25.29 -25.41
CA ALA A 120 -13.38 -24.57 -25.07
C ALA A 120 -12.15 -25.48 -24.88
N ALA A 121 -12.33 -26.81 -24.79
CA ALA A 121 -11.22 -27.77 -24.69
C ALA A 121 -10.74 -28.30 -26.05
N CYS A 122 -11.65 -28.62 -26.97
CA CYS A 122 -11.32 -29.25 -28.26
C CYS A 122 -11.59 -28.39 -29.50
N GLY A 123 -12.25 -27.24 -29.34
CA GLY A 123 -12.59 -26.30 -30.42
C GLY A 123 -13.72 -26.73 -31.35
N GLN A 124 -14.21 -27.97 -31.21
CA GLN A 124 -15.29 -28.51 -32.06
C GLN A 124 -16.66 -27.94 -31.67
N THR A 125 -17.62 -28.01 -32.60
CA THR A 125 -19.00 -27.64 -32.35
C THR A 125 -19.57 -28.42 -31.15
N LEU A 126 -20.22 -27.71 -30.24
CA LEU A 126 -20.89 -28.31 -29.08
C LEU A 126 -22.06 -29.17 -29.53
N ASP A 127 -22.04 -30.44 -29.17
CA ASP A 127 -23.17 -31.35 -29.22
C ASP A 127 -23.66 -31.65 -27.80
N LEU A 128 -24.90 -32.12 -27.71
CA LEU A 128 -25.55 -32.46 -26.45
C LEU A 128 -25.13 -33.88 -26.03
N PRO A 129 -24.84 -34.13 -24.73
CA PRO A 129 -24.95 -33.21 -23.60
C PRO A 129 -23.72 -32.31 -23.39
N SER A 130 -23.95 -31.04 -23.08
CA SER A 130 -22.94 -30.02 -22.78
C SER A 130 -23.02 -29.53 -21.33
N VAL A 131 -21.87 -29.10 -20.79
CA VAL A 131 -21.75 -28.46 -19.47
C VAL A 131 -21.28 -27.02 -19.66
N HIS A 132 -21.94 -26.09 -18.97
CA HIS A 132 -21.69 -24.65 -19.09
C HIS A 132 -21.30 -24.07 -17.74
N PHE A 133 -20.11 -23.46 -17.68
CA PHE A 133 -19.63 -22.75 -16.51
C PHE A 133 -19.87 -21.25 -16.65
N ARG A 134 -20.40 -20.61 -15.61
CA ARG A 134 -20.63 -19.17 -15.57
C ARG A 134 -19.36 -18.36 -15.22
N CYS A 135 -18.20 -18.83 -15.66
CA CYS A 135 -16.94 -18.11 -15.51
C CYS A 135 -16.82 -17.02 -16.58
N THR A 136 -16.23 -15.89 -16.22
CA THR A 136 -16.01 -14.73 -17.11
C THR A 136 -14.53 -14.61 -17.50
N HIS A 137 -13.87 -15.74 -17.81
CA HIS A 137 -12.51 -15.66 -18.33
C HIS A 137 -12.58 -15.21 -19.80
N GLN A 138 -11.90 -14.11 -20.13
CA GLN A 138 -11.83 -13.55 -21.49
C GLN A 138 -13.20 -13.26 -22.15
N GLY A 139 -14.23 -12.95 -21.36
CA GLY A 139 -15.54 -12.53 -21.89
C GLY A 139 -16.36 -13.64 -22.56
N GLN A 140 -15.93 -14.90 -22.51
CA GLN A 140 -16.69 -16.04 -23.01
C GLN A 140 -17.07 -17.00 -21.88
N ALA A 141 -18.27 -17.56 -21.96
CA ALA A 141 -18.73 -18.58 -21.05
C ALA A 141 -18.10 -19.93 -21.39
N GLY A 142 -17.33 -20.51 -20.46
CA GLY A 142 -16.66 -21.79 -20.65
C GLY A 142 -17.67 -22.92 -20.87
N SER A 143 -17.82 -23.35 -22.12
CA SER A 143 -18.75 -24.40 -22.51
C SER A 143 -17.96 -25.61 -23.02
N PHE A 144 -18.33 -26.79 -22.54
CA PHE A 144 -17.58 -28.02 -22.77
C PHE A 144 -18.52 -29.17 -23.12
N HIS A 145 -18.08 -30.09 -23.96
CA HIS A 145 -18.72 -31.40 -24.06
C HIS A 145 -18.58 -32.14 -22.73
N LYS A 146 -19.60 -32.90 -22.34
CA LYS A 146 -19.48 -33.77 -21.15
C LYS A 146 -18.28 -34.72 -21.25
N ARG A 147 -17.98 -35.23 -22.44
CA ARG A 147 -16.80 -36.08 -22.70
C ARG A 147 -15.46 -35.35 -22.52
N CYS A 148 -15.40 -34.06 -22.85
CA CYS A 148 -14.17 -33.27 -22.71
C CYS A 148 -13.91 -32.83 -21.26
N LEU A 149 -14.92 -32.87 -20.41
CA LEU A 149 -14.82 -32.50 -19.00
C LEU A 149 -14.34 -33.66 -18.11
N GLY A 150 -14.60 -34.91 -18.53
CA GLY A 150 -14.26 -36.10 -17.74
C GLY A 150 -15.08 -36.15 -16.45
N ASP A 151 -14.41 -36.38 -15.32
CA ASP A 151 -15.05 -36.42 -13.98
C ASP A 151 -15.09 -35.04 -13.28
N ARG A 152 -14.64 -33.95 -13.94
CA ARG A 152 -14.54 -32.61 -13.35
C ARG A 152 -15.80 -31.78 -13.55
N ASP A 153 -16.94 -32.27 -13.07
CA ASP A 153 -18.24 -31.61 -13.29
C ASP A 153 -18.46 -30.35 -12.43
N SER A 154 -17.62 -30.12 -11.40
CA SER A 154 -17.79 -28.99 -10.47
C SER A 154 -17.06 -27.70 -10.86
N ASP A 155 -15.89 -27.80 -11.51
CA ASP A 155 -15.00 -26.68 -11.76
C ASP A 155 -14.58 -26.57 -13.23
N CYS A 156 -14.57 -25.35 -13.78
CA CYS A 156 -14.06 -25.09 -15.13
C CYS A 156 -12.57 -25.43 -15.21
N PRO A 157 -12.11 -26.30 -16.13
CA PRO A 157 -10.71 -26.74 -16.19
C PRO A 157 -9.74 -25.59 -16.50
N LEU A 158 -10.20 -24.55 -17.20
CA LEU A 158 -9.39 -23.38 -17.55
C LEU A 158 -9.21 -22.43 -16.35
N CYS A 159 -10.21 -22.31 -15.48
CA CYS A 159 -10.15 -21.38 -14.33
C CYS A 159 -9.75 -22.06 -13.02
N ALA A 160 -9.96 -23.37 -12.91
CA ALA A 160 -9.63 -24.17 -11.74
C ALA A 160 -8.21 -23.93 -11.18
N PRO A 161 -7.12 -23.87 -11.99
CA PRO A 161 -5.78 -23.66 -11.45
C PRO A 161 -5.63 -22.27 -10.79
N ASP A 162 -6.19 -21.23 -11.41
CA ASP A 162 -6.10 -19.87 -10.90
C ASP A 162 -6.96 -19.69 -9.64
N PHE A 163 -8.20 -20.21 -9.66
CA PHE A 163 -9.06 -20.21 -8.46
C PHE A 163 -8.49 -21.07 -7.33
N ALA A 164 -7.78 -22.17 -7.62
CA ALA A 164 -7.09 -22.95 -6.60
C ALA A 164 -5.97 -22.15 -5.94
N ARG A 165 -5.15 -21.42 -6.72
CA ARG A 165 -4.11 -20.52 -6.18
C ARG A 165 -4.71 -19.42 -5.31
N LEU A 166 -5.80 -18.79 -5.76
CA LEU A 166 -6.51 -17.76 -4.99
C LEU A 166 -7.09 -18.32 -3.69
N ARG A 167 -7.73 -19.50 -3.72
CA ARG A 167 -8.24 -20.17 -2.52
C ARG A 167 -7.12 -20.56 -1.56
N LEU A 168 -5.99 -21.04 -2.07
CA LEU A 168 -4.83 -21.37 -1.24
C LEU A 168 -4.24 -20.11 -0.58
N ALA A 169 -4.13 -18.99 -1.29
CA ALA A 169 -3.68 -17.73 -0.71
C ALA A 169 -4.67 -17.19 0.34
N ALA A 170 -5.97 -17.27 0.07
CA ALA A 170 -7.02 -16.90 1.01
C ALA A 170 -7.06 -17.82 2.25
N ALA A 171 -6.88 -19.12 2.04
CA ALA A 171 -6.81 -20.09 3.13
C ALA A 171 -5.53 -19.87 3.95
N ALA A 172 -4.38 -19.67 3.30
CA ALA A 172 -3.13 -19.38 3.99
C ALA A 172 -3.21 -18.12 4.84
N SER A 173 -3.91 -17.07 4.38
CA SER A 173 -4.15 -15.88 5.19
C SER A 173 -5.12 -16.13 6.36
N ALA A 174 -6.16 -16.94 6.17
CA ALA A 174 -7.11 -17.29 7.23
C ALA A 174 -6.58 -18.33 8.24
N SER A 175 -5.68 -19.23 7.82
CA SER A 175 -5.17 -20.36 8.59
C SER A 175 -3.75 -20.13 9.11
N ALA A 176 -3.15 -18.98 8.82
CA ALA A 176 -1.84 -18.70 9.35
C ALA A 176 -1.98 -18.59 10.88
N SER A 177 -1.48 -19.63 11.55
CA SER A 177 -1.50 -19.74 13.00
C SER A 177 -0.81 -18.52 13.59
N SER A 178 -1.42 -17.93 14.63
CA SER A 178 -0.90 -16.77 15.37
C SER A 178 0.61 -16.90 15.72
N SER A 179 1.11 -18.12 15.93
CA SER A 179 2.52 -18.40 16.21
C SER A 179 3.49 -18.20 15.03
N HIS A 180 3.14 -18.66 13.82
CA HIS A 180 4.04 -18.54 12.65
C HIS A 180 3.90 -17.15 11.98
N LEU A 181 2.72 -16.53 12.11
CA LEU A 181 2.49 -15.13 11.77
C LEU A 181 3.27 -14.20 12.69
N SER A 182 3.23 -14.42 14.00
CA SER A 182 3.95 -13.58 14.95
C SER A 182 5.45 -13.62 14.67
N GLU A 183 6.04 -14.79 14.42
CA GLU A 183 7.47 -14.88 14.13
C GLU A 183 7.88 -14.18 12.81
N SER A 184 7.12 -14.38 11.73
CA SER A 184 7.40 -13.73 10.45
C SER A 184 7.16 -12.21 10.48
N PHE A 185 6.12 -11.77 11.20
CA PHE A 185 5.84 -10.38 11.48
C PHE A 185 6.98 -9.72 12.26
N PHE A 186 7.36 -10.27 13.43
CA PHE A 186 8.43 -9.71 14.23
C PHE A 186 9.77 -9.72 13.48
N ARG A 187 10.06 -10.77 12.70
CA ARG A 187 11.28 -10.83 11.88
C ARG A 187 11.33 -9.71 10.83
N GLN A 188 10.22 -9.44 10.13
CA GLN A 188 10.17 -8.33 9.16
C GLN A 188 10.19 -6.96 9.85
N LEU A 189 9.47 -6.82 10.97
CA LEU A 189 9.45 -5.60 11.76
C LEU A 189 10.83 -5.24 12.33
N HIS A 190 11.60 -6.23 12.79
CA HIS A 190 12.96 -6.06 13.28
C HIS A 190 13.99 -5.91 12.16
N GLY A 191 13.75 -6.49 10.99
CA GLY A 191 14.60 -6.32 9.80
C GLY A 191 14.41 -4.97 9.09
N ALA A 192 13.26 -4.32 9.29
CA ALA A 192 12.98 -2.98 8.81
C ALA A 192 13.85 -1.94 9.55
N ARG A 193 14.69 -1.23 8.79
CA ARG A 193 15.53 -0.14 9.30
C ARG A 193 14.67 0.98 9.89
N ASP A 194 15.17 1.61 10.95
CA ASP A 194 14.50 2.72 11.65
C ASP A 194 14.17 3.86 10.68
N GLY A 195 12.88 4.20 10.56
CA GLY A 195 12.44 5.40 9.83
C GLY A 195 11.09 5.25 9.15
N GLU A 196 10.96 4.36 8.16
CA GLU A 196 9.78 4.35 7.27
C GLU A 196 9.19 2.94 7.04
N SER A 197 9.94 1.86 7.25
CA SER A 197 9.50 0.50 6.84
C SER A 197 8.66 -0.27 7.87
N ARG A 198 8.64 0.15 9.15
CA ARG A 198 7.93 -0.61 10.20
C ARG A 198 6.42 -0.40 10.17
N PHE A 199 5.97 0.84 10.01
CA PHE A 199 4.55 1.12 9.92
C PHE A 199 3.95 0.49 8.66
N ASP A 200 4.66 0.56 7.52
CA ASP A 200 4.25 -0.10 6.28
C ASP A 200 4.11 -1.61 6.45
N THR A 201 5.04 -2.25 7.18
CA THR A 201 4.95 -3.67 7.51
C THR A 201 3.71 -3.97 8.34
N ILE A 202 3.41 -3.14 9.35
CA ILE A 202 2.20 -3.29 10.16
C ILE A 202 0.94 -3.09 9.30
N ALA A 203 0.92 -2.05 8.46
CA ALA A 203 -0.20 -1.71 7.60
C ALA A 203 -0.47 -2.82 6.57
N ASP A 204 0.57 -3.44 5.99
CA ASP A 204 0.44 -4.56 5.07
C ASP A 204 -0.13 -5.81 5.78
N PHE A 205 0.39 -6.17 6.95
CA PHE A 205 -0.12 -7.31 7.73
C PHE A 205 -1.56 -7.08 8.21
N PHE A 206 -1.88 -5.86 8.63
CA PHE A 206 -3.24 -5.47 9.01
C PHE A 206 -4.19 -5.49 7.80
N GLY A 207 -3.76 -4.94 6.66
CA GLY A 207 -4.53 -4.92 5.41
C GLY A 207 -4.84 -6.31 4.85
N ARG A 208 -3.98 -7.30 5.16
CA ARG A 208 -4.19 -8.72 4.83
C ARG A 208 -5.05 -9.47 5.86
N GLY A 209 -5.44 -8.83 6.96
CA GLY A 209 -6.21 -9.45 8.03
C GLY A 209 -5.42 -10.44 8.88
N LEU A 210 -4.08 -10.35 8.89
CA LEU A 210 -3.20 -11.29 9.61
C LEU A 210 -2.96 -10.88 11.08
N LEU A 211 -3.40 -9.68 11.48
CA LEU A 211 -3.29 -9.13 12.83
C LEU A 211 -4.67 -9.02 13.54
N ALA A 212 -5.70 -9.70 13.00
CA ALA A 212 -7.06 -9.67 13.50
C ALA A 212 -7.29 -10.62 14.68
#